data_AF-A0AAD2GE60-F1
#
_entry.id   AF-A0AAD2GE60-F1
#
_cell.length_a   1.000
_cell.length_b   1.000
_cell.length_c   1.000
_cell.angle_alpha   90.00
_cell.angle_beta   90.00
_cell.angle_gamma   90.00
#
_symmetry.space_group_name_H-M   'P 1'
#
loop_
_entity.id
_entity.type
_entity.pdbx_description
1 polymer ?
#
loop_
_entity_poly.entity_id
_entity_poly.type
_entity_poly.pdbx_seq_one_letter_code
_entity_poly.pdbx_strand_id
1 'polypeptide(L)'
;MVQTDVSLPKDVKEAVSRCRAATQEALKDQLSRMDIEFPVGTKFGVEKIPKVKGRTNEGAPTQTVLDQSDRELARLFVDMFQPVGGDNIVVAFSEQSLADAAKKKWKGDPTASSRIMAMNKRKASGAAKKKNKSKARGFAAKLAAEVEDSPDSGGPFELPDGTQVALFVSPGPKELPTIEKICSDAGMGTCVILLNARLSKISNFGTDEAAKLFQGDFKSVFALTAAPQESAPDCLLYQAYPGPWTLARKPKVGQPKPILTQDTRPTTEECGAAYDNLELSDLEKGVENALENVAGWFR
;
A
#
# COMPACT_ATOMS: atom_id res chain seq x y z
N MET A 1 -22.58 -4.78 -25.40
CA MET A 1 -21.62 -4.75 -24.27
C MET A 1 -20.55 -5.79 -24.58
N VAL A 2 -19.30 -5.37 -24.78
CA VAL A 2 -18.19 -6.31 -24.92
C VAL A 2 -17.98 -6.92 -23.54
N GLN A 3 -18.16 -8.23 -23.39
CA GLN A 3 -17.65 -8.94 -22.23
C GLN A 3 -16.13 -8.75 -22.25
N THR A 4 -15.63 -7.75 -21.54
CA THR A 4 -14.21 -7.65 -21.24
C THR A 4 -13.93 -8.81 -20.31
N ASP A 5 -13.24 -9.81 -20.83
CA ASP A 5 -12.76 -10.95 -20.05
C ASP A 5 -11.91 -10.42 -18.89
N VAL A 6 -12.50 -10.38 -17.68
CA VAL A 6 -11.87 -9.86 -16.46
C VAL A 6 -10.92 -10.93 -15.92
N SER A 7 -9.91 -11.24 -16.72
CA SER A 7 -8.80 -12.10 -16.31
C SER A 7 -8.03 -11.43 -15.18
N LEU A 8 -7.53 -12.20 -14.21
CA LEU A 8 -6.62 -11.66 -13.19
C LEU A 8 -5.20 -11.49 -13.76
N PRO A 9 -4.39 -10.58 -13.22
CA PRO A 9 -2.99 -10.48 -13.62
C PRO A 9 -2.24 -11.78 -13.32
N LYS A 10 -1.43 -12.25 -14.28
CA LYS A 10 -0.69 -13.52 -14.19
C LYS A 10 0.56 -13.41 -13.33
N ASP A 11 1.13 -12.21 -13.27
CA ASP A 11 2.34 -11.91 -12.51
C ASP A 11 2.32 -10.46 -11.98
N VAL A 12 3.33 -10.11 -11.18
CA VAL A 12 3.46 -8.78 -10.57
C VAL A 12 3.62 -7.69 -11.63
N LYS A 13 4.29 -7.96 -12.75
CA LYS A 13 4.51 -6.97 -13.81
C LYS A 13 3.19 -6.62 -14.50
N GLU A 14 2.37 -7.63 -14.79
CA GLU A 14 1.02 -7.43 -15.32
C GLU A 14 0.13 -6.69 -14.31
N ALA A 15 0.19 -7.06 -13.03
CA ALA A 15 -0.56 -6.37 -11.97
C ALA A 15 -0.18 -4.88 -11.87
N VAL A 16 1.12 -4.55 -11.91
CA VAL A 16 1.61 -3.16 -11.94
C VAL A 16 1.14 -2.44 -13.21
N SER A 17 1.20 -3.09 -14.37
CA SER A 17 0.73 -2.51 -15.64
C SER A 17 -0.76 -2.16 -15.57
N ARG A 18 -1.58 -3.06 -15.03
CA ARG A 18 -3.03 -2.84 -14.86
C ARG A 18 -3.34 -1.78 -13.81
N CYS A 19 -2.59 -1.73 -12.71
CA CYS A 19 -2.69 -0.67 -11.71
C CYS A 19 -2.38 0.72 -12.30
N ARG A 20 -1.34 0.83 -13.13
CA ARG A 20 -1.03 2.08 -13.86
C ARG A 20 -2.17 2.50 -14.78
N ALA A 21 -2.71 1.57 -15.56
CA ALA A 21 -3.84 1.85 -16.44
C ALA A 21 -5.08 2.29 -15.64
N ALA A 22 -5.43 1.58 -14.57
CA ALA A 22 -6.55 1.93 -13.70
C ALA A 22 -6.38 3.31 -13.06
N THR A 23 -5.17 3.64 -12.61
CA THR A 23 -4.87 4.96 -12.05
C THR A 23 -5.00 6.06 -13.11
N GLN A 24 -4.56 5.81 -14.34
CA GLN A 24 -4.74 6.77 -15.44
C GLN A 24 -6.21 7.01 -15.78
N GLU A 25 -7.03 5.97 -15.83
CA GLU A 25 -8.48 6.12 -16.03
C GLU A 25 -9.14 6.87 -14.86
N ALA A 26 -8.78 6.53 -13.62
CA ALA A 26 -9.27 7.25 -12.44
C ALA A 26 -8.92 8.75 -12.47
N LEU A 27 -7.72 9.11 -12.92
CA LEU A 27 -7.30 10.51 -13.07
C LEU A 27 -8.06 11.23 -14.20
N LYS A 28 -8.36 10.54 -15.32
CA LYS A 28 -9.20 11.11 -16.40
C LYS A 28 -10.60 11.45 -15.90
N ASP A 29 -11.14 10.60 -15.02
CA ASP A 29 -12.42 10.81 -14.35
C ASP A 29 -12.34 11.77 -13.15
N GLN A 30 -11.21 12.46 -12.99
CA GLN A 30 -10.97 13.47 -11.95
C GLN A 30 -11.10 12.94 -10.52
N LEU A 31 -10.88 11.63 -10.31
CA LEU A 31 -10.81 11.07 -8.97
C LEU A 31 -9.56 11.59 -8.26
N SER A 32 -9.73 12.16 -7.06
CA SER A 32 -8.65 12.71 -6.24
C SER A 32 -8.47 12.00 -4.90
N ARG A 33 -9.26 10.95 -4.65
CA ARG A 33 -9.25 10.13 -3.42
C ARG A 33 -9.20 8.66 -3.83
N MET A 34 -8.01 8.09 -3.82
CA MET A 34 -7.76 6.75 -4.37
C MET A 34 -7.24 5.80 -3.31
N ASP A 35 -7.73 4.56 -3.32
CA ASP A 35 -7.18 3.45 -2.55
C ASP A 35 -6.60 2.41 -3.51
N ILE A 36 -5.36 2.00 -3.23
CA ILE A 36 -4.58 1.05 -4.01
C ILE A 36 -4.09 -0.05 -3.07
N GLU A 37 -4.50 -1.28 -3.32
CA GLU A 37 -4.13 -2.43 -2.47
C GLU A 37 -3.48 -3.54 -3.31
N PHE A 38 -2.30 -3.98 -2.86
CA PHE A 38 -1.58 -5.14 -3.39
C PHE A 38 -1.45 -6.22 -2.29
N PRO A 39 -1.15 -7.47 -2.68
CA PRO A 39 -0.86 -8.52 -1.70
C PRO A 39 0.33 -8.13 -0.83
N VAL A 40 0.26 -8.48 0.45
CA VAL A 40 1.31 -8.17 1.42
C VAL A 40 2.63 -8.82 1.04
N GLY A 41 3.73 -8.07 1.09
CA GLY A 41 5.05 -8.61 0.74
C GLY A 41 5.30 -8.80 -0.76
N THR A 42 4.45 -8.23 -1.63
CA THR A 42 4.68 -8.20 -3.09
C THR A 42 6.04 -7.58 -3.40
N LYS A 43 6.84 -8.27 -4.21
CA LYS A 43 8.14 -7.79 -4.67
C LYS A 43 7.98 -7.19 -6.06
N PHE A 44 8.01 -5.86 -6.13
CA PHE A 44 7.85 -5.13 -7.37
C PHE A 44 9.17 -5.03 -8.15
N GLY A 45 10.30 -5.26 -7.48
CA GLY A 45 11.62 -5.33 -8.11
C GLY A 45 12.20 -3.97 -8.48
N VAL A 46 11.67 -2.89 -7.90
CA VAL A 46 12.21 -1.53 -8.08
C VAL A 46 13.42 -1.25 -7.19
N GLU A 47 13.55 -1.94 -6.05
CA GLU A 47 14.75 -1.86 -5.23
C GLU A 47 15.70 -3.02 -5.51
N LYS A 48 17.00 -2.71 -5.57
CA LYS A 48 18.03 -3.74 -5.69
C LYS A 48 18.06 -4.57 -4.41
N ILE A 49 17.52 -5.79 -4.48
CA ILE A 49 17.58 -6.77 -3.40
C ILE A 49 19.00 -7.36 -3.38
N PRO A 50 19.71 -7.36 -2.24
CA PRO A 50 20.94 -8.14 -2.11
C PRO A 50 20.61 -9.61 -2.42
N LYS A 51 21.38 -10.27 -3.29
CA LYS A 51 21.15 -11.69 -3.63
C LYS A 51 21.33 -12.55 -2.37
N VAL A 52 20.26 -12.81 -1.63
CA VAL A 52 20.29 -13.78 -0.53
C VAL A 52 20.19 -15.17 -1.16
N LYS A 53 21.32 -15.86 -1.26
CA LYS A 53 21.35 -17.27 -1.70
C LYS A 53 20.71 -18.14 -0.60
N GLY A 54 19.68 -18.91 -0.95
CA GLY A 54 19.34 -20.14 -0.22
C GLY A 54 18.21 -20.11 0.81
N ARG A 55 17.20 -19.22 0.71
CA ARG A 55 15.97 -19.39 1.50
C ARG A 55 14.74 -19.46 0.61
N THR A 56 14.21 -20.67 0.43
CA THR A 56 12.80 -20.91 0.16
C THR A 56 12.02 -20.47 1.41
N ASN A 57 11.45 -19.27 1.37
CA ASN A 57 10.65 -18.75 2.49
C ASN A 57 9.26 -19.41 2.44
N GLU A 58 9.09 -20.55 3.09
CA GLU A 58 7.78 -21.18 3.37
C GLU A 58 7.06 -20.54 4.59
N GLY A 59 7.46 -19.35 5.01
CA GLY A 59 6.89 -18.65 6.18
C GLY A 59 6.20 -17.34 5.82
N ALA A 60 5.40 -16.84 6.76
CA ALA A 60 4.79 -15.51 6.67
C ALA A 60 5.88 -14.43 6.41
N PRO A 61 5.60 -13.40 5.58
CA PRO A 61 6.55 -12.33 5.32
C PRO A 61 7.00 -11.65 6.62
N THR A 62 8.31 -11.43 6.77
CA THR A 62 8.82 -10.66 7.91
C THR A 62 8.45 -9.18 7.76
N GLN A 63 8.45 -8.43 8.87
CA GLN A 63 8.16 -6.99 8.83
C GLN A 63 9.04 -6.25 7.81
N THR A 64 10.33 -6.59 7.70
CA THR A 64 11.24 -5.99 6.71
C THR A 64 10.79 -6.23 5.26
N VAL A 65 10.21 -7.41 4.96
CA VAL A 65 9.68 -7.72 3.63
C VAL A 65 8.41 -6.91 3.36
N LEU A 66 7.57 -6.72 4.38
CA LEU A 66 6.38 -5.87 4.28
C LEU A 66 6.77 -4.40 4.06
N ASP A 67 7.67 -3.87 4.89
CA ASP A 67 8.19 -2.49 4.77
C ASP A 67 8.85 -2.24 3.42
N GLN A 68 9.55 -3.25 2.88
CA GLN A 68 10.12 -3.17 1.53
C GLN A 68 9.02 -3.14 0.47
N SER A 69 8.03 -4.01 0.55
CA SER A 69 6.92 -4.06 -0.40
C SER A 69 6.17 -2.74 -0.48
N ASP A 70 5.80 -2.17 0.68
CA ASP A 70 5.05 -0.92 0.77
C ASP A 70 5.88 0.26 0.22
N ARG A 71 7.18 0.29 0.51
CA ARG A 71 8.10 1.29 -0.03
C ARG A 71 8.30 1.14 -1.54
N GLU A 72 8.43 -0.08 -2.06
CA GLU A 72 8.54 -0.34 -3.49
C GLU A 72 7.28 0.08 -4.25
N LEU A 73 6.09 -0.14 -3.67
CA LEU A 73 4.83 0.35 -4.24
C LEU A 73 4.80 1.89 -4.27
N ALA A 74 5.17 2.55 -3.17
CA ALA A 74 5.28 4.00 -3.13
C ALA A 74 6.24 4.54 -4.19
N ARG A 75 7.39 3.87 -4.37
CA ARG A 75 8.38 4.21 -5.40
C ARG A 75 7.82 4.14 -6.82
N LEU A 76 6.99 3.13 -7.13
CA LEU A 76 6.29 3.02 -8.41
C LEU A 76 5.33 4.18 -8.66
N PHE A 77 4.63 4.63 -7.62
CA PHE A 77 3.72 5.77 -7.74
C PHE A 77 4.48 7.08 -7.88
N VAL A 78 5.59 7.28 -7.16
CA VAL A 78 6.48 8.42 -7.38
C VAL A 78 6.94 8.50 -8.85
N ASP A 79 7.35 7.38 -9.43
CA ASP A 79 7.74 7.28 -10.86
C ASP A 79 6.58 7.69 -11.78
N MET A 80 5.38 7.15 -11.53
CA MET A 80 4.17 7.42 -12.31
C MET A 80 3.75 8.90 -12.29
N PHE A 81 3.95 9.58 -11.16
CA PHE A 81 3.58 10.98 -10.96
C PHE A 81 4.72 11.97 -11.23
N GLN A 82 5.92 11.53 -11.66
CA GLN A 82 7.01 12.46 -12.01
C GLN A 82 6.62 13.62 -12.95
N PRO A 83 5.68 13.48 -13.92
CA PRO A 83 5.24 14.60 -14.74
C PRO A 83 4.67 15.81 -13.98
N VAL A 84 4.19 15.63 -12.73
CA VAL A 84 3.72 16.77 -11.91
C VAL A 84 4.86 17.56 -11.26
N GLY A 85 6.10 17.08 -11.36
CA GLY A 85 7.28 17.63 -10.71
C GLY A 85 7.49 17.03 -9.30
N GLY A 86 8.68 16.51 -9.04
CA GLY A 86 8.97 15.78 -7.79
C GLY A 86 8.74 16.60 -6.51
N ASP A 87 8.96 17.91 -6.54
CA ASP A 87 8.71 18.78 -5.40
C ASP A 87 7.22 18.90 -5.04
N ASN A 88 6.32 18.54 -5.95
CA ASN A 88 4.87 18.56 -5.76
C ASN A 88 4.31 17.19 -5.30
N ILE A 89 5.18 16.20 -5.10
CA ILE A 89 4.83 14.84 -4.65
C ILE A 89 5.32 14.66 -3.22
N VAL A 90 4.40 14.34 -2.31
CA VAL A 90 4.71 13.98 -0.92
C VAL A 90 4.51 12.49 -0.73
N VAL A 91 5.49 11.81 -0.13
CA VAL A 91 5.36 10.43 0.32
C VAL A 91 5.44 10.39 1.83
N ALA A 92 4.32 10.10 2.47
CA ALA A 92 4.17 10.06 3.91
C ALA A 92 4.17 8.61 4.41
N PHE A 93 5.13 8.28 5.26
CA PHE A 93 5.18 7.02 5.99
C PHE A 93 4.66 7.21 7.43
N SER A 94 4.15 6.16 8.06
CA SER A 94 3.69 6.21 9.45
C SER A 94 4.82 6.54 10.43
N GLU A 95 6.03 6.03 10.20
CA GLU A 95 7.19 6.19 11.07
C GLU A 95 8.40 6.84 10.40
N GLN A 96 9.22 7.54 11.20
CA GLN A 96 10.47 8.16 10.76
C GLN A 96 11.48 7.14 10.21
N SER A 97 11.55 5.95 10.81
CA SER A 97 12.43 4.85 10.39
C SER A 97 12.16 4.41 8.95
N LEU A 98 10.89 4.32 8.55
CA LEU A 98 10.44 3.96 7.21
C LEU A 98 10.75 5.06 6.19
N ALA A 99 10.46 6.33 6.57
CA ALA A 99 10.80 7.49 5.74
C ALA A 99 12.31 7.61 5.49
N ASP A 100 13.14 7.40 6.52
CA ASP A 100 14.60 7.43 6.40
C ASP A 100 15.13 6.27 5.54
N ALA A 101 14.53 5.08 5.66
CA ALA A 101 14.84 3.95 4.79
C ALA A 101 14.54 4.28 3.32
N ALA A 102 13.39 4.91 3.03
CA ALA A 102 13.05 5.38 1.68
C ALA A 102 14.02 6.43 1.14
N LYS A 103 14.31 7.48 1.91
CA LYS A 103 15.32 8.49 1.56
C LYS A 103 16.67 7.86 1.21
N LYS A 104 17.11 6.88 2.01
CA LYS A 104 18.37 6.18 1.78
C LYS A 104 18.35 5.33 0.51
N LYS A 105 17.25 4.62 0.26
CA LYS A 105 17.12 3.70 -0.89
C LYS A 105 16.95 4.42 -2.22
N TRP A 106 16.27 5.56 -2.21
CA TRP A 106 15.97 6.34 -3.42
C TRP A 106 17.00 7.45 -3.69
N LYS A 107 18.01 7.60 -2.81
CA LYS A 107 19.06 8.59 -2.98
C LYS A 107 19.80 8.40 -4.30
N GLY A 108 19.79 9.45 -5.13
CA GLY A 108 20.47 9.47 -6.42
C GLY A 108 19.71 8.78 -7.55
N ASP A 109 18.47 8.33 -7.31
CA ASP A 109 17.58 7.82 -8.34
C ASP A 109 16.77 8.99 -8.95
N PRO A 110 17.05 9.38 -10.21
CA PRO A 110 16.43 10.57 -10.80
C PRO A 110 14.93 10.42 -11.04
N THR A 111 14.39 9.19 -11.11
CA THR A 111 12.94 9.00 -11.29
C THR A 111 12.19 8.88 -9.95
N ALA A 112 12.90 9.10 -8.83
CA ALA A 112 12.37 9.03 -7.47
C ALA A 112 12.21 10.40 -6.78
N SER A 113 12.24 11.49 -7.55
CA SER A 113 12.17 12.84 -6.97
C SER A 113 10.84 13.05 -6.25
N SER A 114 10.90 13.27 -4.93
CA SER A 114 9.73 13.42 -4.05
C SER A 114 10.12 13.97 -2.68
N ARG A 115 9.17 14.57 -1.97
CA ARG A 115 9.28 14.97 -0.56
C ARG A 115 8.88 13.79 0.33
N ILE A 116 9.87 13.10 0.91
CA ILE A 116 9.62 11.97 1.81
C ILE A 116 9.52 12.43 3.27
N MET A 117 8.39 12.13 3.91
CA MET A 117 8.05 12.59 5.26
C MET A 117 7.56 11.43 6.14
N ALA A 118 7.54 11.66 7.45
CA ALA A 118 6.95 10.77 8.43
C ALA A 118 5.81 11.48 9.17
N MET A 119 4.68 10.79 9.33
CA MET A 119 3.50 11.32 10.02
C MET A 119 3.76 11.41 11.53
N ASN A 120 4.23 10.32 12.12
CA ASN A 120 4.60 10.31 13.54
C ASN A 120 6.06 10.75 13.70
N LYS A 121 6.30 12.07 13.70
CA LYS A 121 7.58 12.61 14.16
C LYS A 121 7.69 12.32 15.66
N ARG A 122 8.34 11.22 16.04
CA ARG A 122 8.84 11.12 17.41
C ARG A 122 9.77 12.31 17.60
N LYS A 123 9.43 13.22 18.53
CA LYS A 123 10.38 14.22 19.04
C LYS A 123 11.66 13.45 19.27
N ALA A 124 12.73 13.77 18.55
CA ALA A 124 14.00 13.09 18.69
C ALA A 124 14.44 13.28 20.14
N SER A 125 14.06 12.34 21.00
CA SER A 125 14.34 12.37 22.42
C SER A 125 15.83 12.12 22.54
N GLY A 126 16.59 13.22 22.51
CA GLY A 126 18.02 13.28 22.71
C GLY A 126 18.77 12.11 22.09
N ALA A 127 19.12 12.22 20.79
CA ALA A 127 20.28 11.49 20.31
C ALA A 127 21.40 11.75 21.32
N ALA A 128 21.79 10.70 22.05
CA ALA A 128 22.78 10.76 23.10
C ALA A 128 24.04 11.35 22.48
N LYS A 129 24.22 12.67 22.66
CA LYS A 129 25.37 13.42 22.20
C LYS A 129 26.56 12.69 22.79
N LYS A 130 27.27 11.96 21.93
CA LYS A 130 28.56 11.34 22.22
C LYS A 130 29.38 12.45 22.87
N LYS A 131 29.66 12.30 24.18
CA LYS A 131 30.37 13.28 25.02
C LYS A 131 31.73 13.59 24.38
N ASN A 132 31.76 14.55 23.47
CA ASN A 132 32.98 15.25 23.14
C ASN A 132 33.15 16.30 24.23
N LYS A 133 34.19 16.13 25.06
CA LYS A 133 34.66 17.10 26.05
C LYS A 133 34.92 18.44 25.35
N SER A 134 33.92 19.31 25.27
CA SER A 134 34.12 20.72 24.94
C SER A 134 33.89 21.56 26.20
N LYS A 135 34.76 22.55 26.36
CA LYS A 135 34.96 23.39 27.55
C LYS A 135 33.65 24.00 28.04
N ALA A 136 33.56 24.16 29.37
CA ALA A 136 32.42 24.71 30.09
C ALA A 136 31.92 26.02 29.47
N ARG A 137 30.85 25.92 28.68
CA ARG A 137 30.09 27.04 28.14
C ARG A 137 28.90 27.26 29.08
N GLY A 138 28.74 28.48 29.57
CA GLY A 138 27.80 28.83 30.63
C GLY A 138 26.33 28.49 30.33
N PHE A 139 25.56 28.23 31.39
CA PHE A 139 24.19 27.72 31.36
C PHE A 139 23.23 28.54 30.47
N ALA A 140 23.42 29.87 30.41
CA ALA A 140 22.61 30.76 29.58
C ALA A 140 22.79 30.57 28.07
N ALA A 141 24.02 30.27 27.62
CA ALA A 141 24.29 30.04 26.19
C ALA A 141 23.79 28.68 25.69
N LYS A 142 23.47 27.76 26.61
CA LYS A 142 22.89 26.45 26.30
C LYS A 142 21.37 26.53 26.10
N LEU A 143 20.69 27.36 26.88
CA LEU A 143 19.26 27.63 26.73
C LEU A 143 18.95 28.40 25.44
N ALA A 144 19.77 29.39 25.06
CA ALA A 144 19.57 30.12 23.81
C ALA A 144 19.77 29.23 22.55
N ALA A 145 20.74 28.31 22.58
CA ALA A 145 20.99 27.41 21.46
C ALA A 145 19.99 26.24 21.33
N GLU A 146 19.21 25.93 22.38
CA GLU A 146 18.11 24.96 22.31
C GLU A 146 16.78 25.60 21.85
N VAL A 147 16.71 26.93 21.79
CA VAL A 147 15.50 27.67 21.35
C VAL A 147 15.59 28.14 19.89
N GLU A 148 16.79 28.35 19.34
CA GLU A 148 16.95 28.93 17.99
C GLU A 148 17.25 27.93 16.85
N ASP A 149 17.63 26.68 17.12
CA ASP A 149 17.95 25.69 16.08
C ASP A 149 16.88 24.59 15.98
N SER A 150 15.71 24.92 15.45
CA SER A 150 14.99 24.17 14.38
C SER A 150 13.53 24.64 14.27
N PRO A 151 13.07 25.16 13.11
CA PRO A 151 11.64 25.30 12.80
C PRO A 151 10.92 23.95 12.56
N ASP A 152 11.45 22.85 13.12
CA ASP A 152 10.73 21.57 13.22
C ASP A 152 9.77 21.65 14.41
N SER A 153 8.76 22.51 14.25
CA SER A 153 7.62 22.62 15.13
C SER A 153 7.00 21.25 15.35
N GLY A 154 6.99 20.78 16.60
CA GLY A 154 6.28 19.57 17.02
C GLY A 154 4.75 19.69 16.97
N GLY A 155 4.24 20.35 15.92
CA GLY A 155 2.82 20.47 15.59
C GLY A 155 2.30 19.23 14.86
N PRO A 156 1.00 19.21 14.54
CA PRO A 156 0.39 18.15 13.74
C PRO A 156 1.09 18.04 12.38
N PHE A 157 1.06 16.85 11.80
CA PHE A 157 1.58 16.65 10.46
C PHE A 157 0.74 17.42 9.44
N GLU A 158 1.39 18.20 8.58
CA GLU A 158 0.77 19.02 7.54
C GLU A 158 1.50 18.79 6.22
N LEU A 159 0.75 18.84 5.11
CA LEU A 159 1.35 18.77 3.78
C LEU A 159 2.03 20.12 3.47
N PRO A 160 3.24 20.12 2.88
CA PRO A 160 3.86 21.33 2.38
C PRO A 160 3.01 22.04 1.32
N ASP A 161 3.15 23.36 1.23
CA ASP A 161 2.53 24.15 0.17
C ASP A 161 2.93 23.65 -1.23
N GLY A 162 1.97 23.73 -2.15
CA GLY A 162 2.14 23.29 -3.54
C GLY A 162 2.04 21.77 -3.74
N THR A 163 1.73 20.99 -2.69
CA THR A 163 1.53 19.54 -2.84
C THR A 163 0.34 19.23 -3.75
N GLN A 164 0.62 18.64 -4.91
CA GLN A 164 -0.40 18.18 -5.87
C GLN A 164 -0.75 16.71 -5.66
N VAL A 165 0.21 15.89 -5.22
CA VAL A 165 0.01 14.45 -4.98
C VAL A 165 0.54 14.08 -3.60
N ALA A 166 -0.31 13.50 -2.75
CA ALA A 166 0.04 12.98 -1.44
C ALA A 166 -0.16 11.47 -1.39
N LEU A 167 0.94 10.73 -1.25
CA LEU A 167 0.97 9.27 -1.13
C LEU A 167 1.11 8.90 0.34
N PHE A 168 0.10 8.25 0.92
CA PHE A 168 0.15 7.71 2.28
C PHE A 168 0.41 6.21 2.22
N VAL A 169 1.56 5.80 2.79
CA VAL A 169 2.08 4.44 2.64
C VAL A 169 1.73 3.61 3.88
N SER A 170 0.93 2.56 3.68
CA SER A 170 0.48 1.62 4.70
C SER A 170 -0.09 2.33 5.96
N PRO A 171 -0.96 3.36 5.82
CA PRO A 171 -1.47 4.07 6.98
C PRO A 171 -2.32 3.13 7.82
N GLY A 172 -2.12 3.16 9.13
CA GLY A 172 -2.92 2.41 10.09
C GLY A 172 -4.02 3.28 10.73
N PRO A 173 -4.81 2.71 11.65
CA PRO A 173 -5.90 3.43 12.32
C PRO A 173 -5.46 4.71 13.05
N LYS A 174 -4.19 4.82 13.46
CA LYS A 174 -3.66 6.01 14.15
C LYS A 174 -3.40 7.17 13.20
N GLU A 175 -3.09 6.88 11.94
CA GLU A 175 -2.78 7.85 10.91
C GLU A 175 -4.03 8.40 10.21
N LEU A 176 -5.12 7.62 10.17
CA LEU A 176 -6.35 7.98 9.46
C LEU A 176 -6.97 9.32 9.88
N PRO A 177 -7.09 9.68 11.18
CA PRO A 177 -7.63 11.00 11.56
C PRO A 177 -6.79 12.17 11.07
N THR A 178 -5.47 11.97 10.94
CA THR A 178 -4.58 12.99 10.37
C THR A 178 -4.81 13.13 8.86
N ILE A 179 -5.00 12.01 8.15
CA ILE A 179 -5.29 12.00 6.72
C ILE A 179 -6.67 12.61 6.43
N GLU A 180 -7.67 12.36 7.28
CA GLU A 180 -8.99 12.98 7.21
C GLU A 180 -8.88 14.52 7.29
N LYS A 181 -8.13 15.02 8.28
CA LYS A 181 -7.88 16.46 8.41
C LYS A 181 -7.20 17.03 7.16
N ILE A 182 -6.17 16.35 6.65
CA ILE A 182 -5.48 16.76 5.40
C ILE A 182 -6.45 16.79 4.22
N CYS A 183 -7.34 15.81 4.09
CA CYS A 183 -8.32 15.77 3.02
C CYS A 183 -9.29 16.96 3.08
N SER A 184 -9.62 17.39 4.30
CA SER A 184 -10.47 18.56 4.57
C SER A 184 -9.75 19.87 4.27
N ASP A 185 -8.50 20.01 4.70
CA ASP A 185 -7.70 21.23 4.58
C ASP A 185 -7.22 21.46 3.12
N ALA A 186 -6.73 20.41 2.46
CA ALA A 186 -6.20 20.51 1.09
C ALA A 186 -7.32 20.59 0.02
N GLY A 187 -8.54 20.17 0.37
CA GLY A 187 -9.67 20.10 -0.56
C GLY A 187 -9.40 19.20 -1.77
N MET A 188 -10.17 19.41 -2.85
CA MET A 188 -10.09 18.57 -4.06
C MET A 188 -8.89 18.87 -4.97
N GLY A 189 -8.11 19.93 -4.67
CA GLY A 189 -6.95 20.33 -5.48
C GLY A 189 -5.72 19.44 -5.32
N THR A 190 -5.64 18.67 -4.23
CA THR A 190 -4.58 17.68 -4.00
C THR A 190 -5.12 16.28 -4.23
N CYS A 191 -4.45 15.47 -5.04
CA CYS A 191 -4.73 14.05 -5.20
C CYS A 191 -4.14 13.27 -4.02
N VAL A 192 -5.00 12.66 -3.22
CA VAL A 192 -4.63 11.85 -2.05
C VAL A 192 -4.81 10.38 -2.39
N ILE A 193 -3.71 9.62 -2.27
CA ILE A 193 -3.66 8.20 -2.61
C ILE A 193 -3.20 7.41 -1.39
N LEU A 194 -4.01 6.44 -0.99
CA LEU A 194 -3.66 5.46 0.02
C LEU A 194 -3.04 4.25 -0.66
N LEU A 195 -1.84 3.87 -0.23
CA LEU A 195 -1.14 2.70 -0.73
C LEU A 195 -1.11 1.66 0.38
N ASN A 196 -1.77 0.51 0.16
CA ASN A 196 -1.88 -0.59 1.12
C ASN A 196 -2.44 -0.18 2.49
N ALA A 197 -3.43 0.72 2.53
CA ALA A 197 -4.12 1.09 3.78
C ALA A 197 -4.94 -0.07 4.37
N ARG A 198 -5.34 -1.04 3.53
CA ARG A 198 -6.11 -2.24 3.94
C ARG A 198 -7.36 -1.86 4.73
N LEU A 199 -8.11 -0.89 4.21
CA LEU A 199 -9.26 -0.28 4.89
C LEU A 199 -10.30 -1.31 5.32
N SER A 200 -10.45 -2.41 4.57
CA SER A 200 -11.37 -3.50 4.90
C SER A 200 -11.02 -4.26 6.20
N LYS A 201 -9.81 -4.09 6.73
CA LYS A 201 -9.36 -4.71 7.99
C LYS A 201 -9.46 -3.75 9.18
N ILE A 202 -9.86 -2.50 8.95
CA ILE A 202 -9.97 -1.47 9.98
C ILE A 202 -11.41 -1.44 10.47
N SER A 203 -11.61 -1.76 11.74
CA SER A 203 -12.93 -1.72 12.40
C SER A 203 -13.20 -0.40 13.12
N ASN A 204 -12.16 0.40 13.39
CA ASN A 204 -12.27 1.66 14.11
C ASN A 204 -11.51 2.77 13.35
N PHE A 205 -12.28 3.67 12.75
CA PHE A 205 -11.78 4.84 12.03
C PHE A 205 -11.58 6.07 12.93
N GLY A 206 -11.91 5.96 14.21
CA GLY A 206 -11.85 7.05 15.18
C GLY A 206 -13.12 7.90 15.21
N THR A 207 -13.60 8.33 14.05
CA THR A 207 -14.81 9.17 13.87
C THR A 207 -15.73 8.58 12.79
N ASP A 208 -17.02 8.96 12.81
CA ASP A 208 -18.00 8.55 11.80
C ASP A 208 -17.71 9.24 10.46
N GLU A 209 -17.21 10.48 10.50
CA GLU A 209 -16.77 11.25 9.33
C GLU A 209 -15.58 10.57 8.64
N ALA A 210 -14.59 10.08 9.39
CA ALA A 210 -13.49 9.29 8.85
C ALA A 210 -14.00 8.01 8.21
N ALA A 211 -14.91 7.28 8.87
CA ALA A 211 -15.49 6.06 8.31
C ALA A 211 -16.18 6.34 6.96
N LYS A 212 -16.98 7.41 6.88
CA LYS A 212 -17.64 7.85 5.64
C LYS A 212 -16.64 8.22 4.55
N LEU A 213 -15.60 9.00 4.89
CA LEU A 213 -14.56 9.40 3.96
C LEU A 213 -13.83 8.17 3.38
N PHE A 214 -13.32 7.29 4.24
CA PHE A 214 -12.48 6.18 3.81
C PHE A 214 -13.26 5.02 3.18
N GLN A 215 -14.52 4.79 3.56
CA GLN A 215 -15.34 3.73 2.97
C GLN A 215 -16.20 4.19 1.79
N GLY A 216 -16.51 5.50 1.69
CA GLY A 216 -17.40 6.05 0.66
C GLY A 216 -16.67 6.87 -0.41
N ASP A 217 -15.90 7.87 0.03
CA ASP A 217 -15.31 8.87 -0.86
C ASP A 217 -14.02 8.37 -1.52
N PHE A 218 -13.19 7.63 -0.78
CA PHE A 218 -12.04 6.94 -1.37
C PHE A 218 -12.50 5.81 -2.29
N LYS A 219 -12.14 5.92 -3.57
CA LYS A 219 -12.44 4.89 -4.56
C LYS A 219 -11.31 3.88 -4.62
N SER A 220 -11.66 2.60 -4.54
CA SER A 220 -10.71 1.52 -4.83
C SER A 220 -10.40 1.55 -6.32
N VAL A 221 -9.20 2.05 -6.65
CA VAL A 221 -8.74 2.19 -8.04
C VAL A 221 -8.07 0.90 -8.50
N PHE A 222 -7.38 0.23 -7.59
CA PHE A 222 -6.81 -1.08 -7.83
C PHE A 222 -6.78 -1.89 -6.54
N ALA A 223 -7.30 -3.10 -6.59
CA ALA A 223 -7.22 -4.05 -5.49
C ALA A 223 -6.80 -5.41 -6.02
N LEU A 224 -5.78 -6.01 -5.41
CA LEU A 224 -5.44 -7.41 -5.57
C LEU A 224 -5.14 -7.97 -4.19
N THR A 225 -6.10 -8.65 -3.59
CA THR A 225 -6.03 -9.09 -2.18
C THR A 225 -6.47 -10.54 -2.04
N ALA A 226 -6.13 -11.16 -0.91
CA ALA A 226 -6.78 -12.41 -0.54
C ALA A 226 -8.27 -12.16 -0.24
N ALA A 227 -9.14 -13.08 -0.64
CA ALA A 227 -10.52 -13.13 -0.16
C ALA A 227 -10.55 -13.55 1.33
N PRO A 228 -11.69 -13.47 2.03
CA PRO A 228 -11.84 -14.03 3.38
C PRO A 228 -11.55 -15.54 3.38
N GLN A 229 -10.37 -15.93 3.87
CA GLN A 229 -9.87 -17.31 3.72
C GLN A 229 -10.66 -18.34 4.53
N GLU A 230 -11.43 -17.91 5.53
CA GLU A 230 -12.33 -18.77 6.31
C GLU A 230 -13.57 -19.19 5.51
N SER A 231 -14.02 -18.35 4.57
CA SER A 231 -15.25 -18.57 3.78
C SER A 231 -14.96 -18.94 2.32
N ALA A 232 -13.89 -18.40 1.75
CA ALA A 232 -13.47 -18.65 0.37
C ALA A 232 -11.95 -18.91 0.34
N PRO A 233 -11.50 -20.10 0.80
CA PRO A 233 -10.08 -20.44 0.83
C PRO A 233 -9.48 -20.43 -0.59
N ASP A 234 -8.20 -20.06 -0.67
CA ASP A 234 -7.45 -19.95 -1.93
C ASP A 234 -8.08 -19.02 -2.97
N CYS A 235 -8.98 -18.12 -2.56
CA CYS A 235 -9.56 -17.11 -3.44
C CYS A 235 -8.87 -15.75 -3.30
N LEU A 236 -8.89 -15.00 -4.40
CA LEU A 236 -8.38 -13.65 -4.53
C LEU A 236 -9.54 -12.72 -4.91
N LEU A 237 -9.53 -11.51 -4.34
CA LEU A 237 -10.34 -10.40 -4.81
C LEU A 237 -9.48 -9.52 -5.71
N TYR A 238 -10.04 -9.15 -6.85
CA TYR A 238 -9.40 -8.31 -7.85
C TYR A 238 -10.35 -7.20 -8.30
N GLN A 239 -9.82 -5.98 -8.42
CA GLN A 239 -10.46 -4.87 -9.08
C GLN A 239 -9.40 -4.01 -9.77
N ALA A 240 -9.72 -3.51 -10.96
CA ALA A 240 -8.97 -2.44 -11.61
C ALA A 240 -9.98 -1.47 -12.23
N TYR A 241 -10.02 -0.24 -11.74
CA TYR A 241 -10.97 0.79 -12.17
C TYR A 241 -10.90 1.04 -13.69
N PRO A 242 -12.05 1.24 -14.38
CA PRO A 242 -13.43 1.23 -13.87
C PRO A 242 -14.09 -0.17 -13.87
N GLY A 243 -13.29 -1.23 -13.95
CA GLY A 243 -13.79 -2.60 -13.99
C GLY A 243 -14.50 -3.04 -12.71
N PRO A 244 -15.35 -4.08 -12.82
CA PRO A 244 -16.06 -4.65 -11.68
C PRO A 244 -15.09 -5.35 -10.73
N TRP A 245 -15.57 -5.63 -9.52
CA TRP A 245 -14.90 -6.55 -8.62
C TRP A 245 -15.05 -7.98 -9.12
N THR A 246 -13.96 -8.73 -9.06
CA THR A 246 -13.91 -10.14 -9.42
C THR A 246 -13.33 -10.95 -8.27
N LEU A 247 -14.08 -11.96 -7.83
CA LEU A 247 -13.57 -13.03 -6.99
C LEU A 247 -13.06 -14.14 -7.90
N ALA A 248 -11.84 -14.62 -7.66
CA ALA A 248 -11.26 -15.69 -8.43
C ALA A 248 -10.58 -16.74 -7.55
N ARG A 249 -10.79 -18.02 -7.88
CA ARG A 249 -10.08 -19.13 -7.24
C ARG A 249 -8.67 -19.22 -7.81
N LYS A 250 -7.67 -19.33 -6.94
CA LYS A 250 -6.28 -19.54 -7.33
C LYS A 250 -5.96 -21.05 -7.30
N PRO A 251 -5.87 -21.72 -8.46
CA PRO A 251 -5.50 -23.13 -8.47
C PRO A 251 -4.03 -23.33 -8.05
N LYS A 252 -3.68 -24.55 -7.62
CA LYS A 252 -2.28 -24.94 -7.35
C LYS A 252 -1.38 -24.73 -8.57
N VAL A 253 -1.92 -24.94 -9.77
CA VAL A 253 -1.24 -24.76 -11.06
C VAL A 253 -2.17 -24.02 -12.01
N GLY A 254 -1.66 -22.97 -12.66
CA GLY A 254 -2.39 -22.21 -13.68
C GLY A 254 -2.79 -20.80 -13.25
N GLN A 255 -3.63 -20.17 -14.06
CA GLN A 255 -4.11 -18.81 -13.83
C GLN A 255 -5.31 -18.81 -12.88
N PRO A 256 -5.48 -17.76 -12.05
CA PRO A 256 -6.70 -17.61 -11.27
C PRO A 256 -7.95 -17.60 -12.16
N LYS A 257 -8.99 -18.31 -11.73
CA LYS A 257 -10.25 -18.44 -12.48
C LYS A 257 -11.34 -17.59 -11.81
N PRO A 258 -11.94 -16.62 -12.51
CA PRO A 258 -13.09 -15.87 -11.99
C PRO A 258 -14.25 -16.80 -11.63
N ILE A 259 -14.87 -16.57 -10.46
CA ILE A 259 -16.04 -17.33 -9.97
C ILE A 259 -17.22 -16.42 -9.64
N LEU A 260 -16.97 -15.14 -9.33
CA LEU A 260 -18.00 -14.11 -9.14
C LEU A 260 -17.47 -12.79 -9.71
N THR A 261 -18.35 -12.02 -10.35
CA THR A 261 -18.05 -10.66 -10.82
C THR A 261 -19.25 -9.75 -10.58
N GLN A 262 -19.03 -8.59 -9.97
CA GLN A 262 -20.09 -7.64 -9.62
C GLN A 262 -19.51 -6.23 -9.41
N ASP A 263 -20.37 -5.21 -9.42
CA ASP A 263 -19.92 -3.81 -9.39
C ASP A 263 -19.39 -3.35 -8.02
N THR A 264 -19.83 -3.99 -6.94
CA THR A 264 -19.46 -3.67 -5.56
C THR A 264 -18.53 -4.72 -4.97
N ARG A 265 -17.69 -4.34 -4.00
CA ARG A 265 -16.78 -5.29 -3.35
C ARG A 265 -17.58 -6.45 -2.73
N PRO A 266 -17.28 -7.72 -3.07
CA PRO A 266 -17.94 -8.86 -2.47
C PRO A 266 -17.81 -8.91 -0.96
N THR A 267 -18.93 -9.15 -0.30
CA THR A 267 -19.01 -9.44 1.14
C THR A 267 -18.42 -10.81 1.44
N THR A 268 -18.17 -11.10 2.72
CA THR A 268 -17.68 -12.41 3.17
C THR A 268 -18.68 -13.52 2.82
N GLU A 269 -19.97 -13.25 3.01
CA GLU A 269 -21.08 -14.15 2.72
C GLU A 269 -21.21 -14.42 1.22
N GLU A 270 -21.12 -13.38 0.38
CA GLU A 270 -21.12 -13.51 -1.08
C GLU A 270 -19.91 -14.32 -1.56
N CYS A 271 -18.73 -14.12 -0.96
CA CYS A 271 -17.55 -14.90 -1.28
C CYS A 271 -17.73 -16.38 -0.95
N GLY A 272 -18.26 -16.70 0.25
CA GLY A 272 -18.54 -18.08 0.65
C GLY A 272 -19.56 -18.74 -0.26
N ALA A 273 -20.68 -18.04 -0.54
CA ALA A 273 -21.72 -18.56 -1.43
C ALA A 273 -21.19 -18.82 -2.86
N ALA A 274 -20.38 -17.92 -3.41
CA ALA A 274 -19.77 -18.13 -4.72
C ALA A 274 -18.77 -19.29 -4.73
N TYR A 275 -18.03 -19.49 -3.64
CA TYR A 275 -17.09 -20.58 -3.49
C TYR A 275 -17.79 -21.95 -3.35
N ASP A 276 -18.85 -22.03 -2.54
CA ASP A 276 -19.59 -23.27 -2.29
C ASP A 276 -20.35 -23.76 -3.53
N ASN A 277 -20.78 -22.83 -4.39
CA ASN A 277 -21.46 -23.15 -5.66
C ASN A 277 -20.48 -23.45 -6.81
N LEU A 278 -19.18 -23.54 -6.54
CA LEU A 278 -18.19 -23.79 -7.57
C LEU A 278 -18.24 -25.24 -8.07
N GLU A 279 -18.72 -25.44 -9.28
CA GLU A 279 -18.61 -26.73 -9.97
C GLU A 279 -17.17 -26.92 -10.50
N LEU A 280 -16.35 -27.64 -9.73
CA LEU A 280 -15.03 -28.05 -10.20
C LEU A 280 -15.16 -29.04 -11.35
N SER A 281 -14.49 -28.75 -12.47
CA SER A 281 -14.42 -29.67 -13.59
C SER A 281 -13.70 -30.97 -13.19
N ASP A 282 -14.07 -32.10 -13.80
CA ASP A 282 -13.46 -33.41 -13.49
C ASP A 282 -11.94 -33.42 -13.71
N LEU A 283 -11.45 -32.60 -14.64
CA LEU A 283 -10.02 -32.41 -14.88
C LEU A 283 -9.32 -31.77 -13.67
N GLU A 284 -9.94 -30.76 -13.06
CA GLU A 284 -9.38 -30.07 -11.89
C GLU A 284 -9.38 -30.96 -10.67
N LYS A 285 -10.47 -31.70 -10.44
CA LYS A 285 -10.53 -32.72 -9.39
C LYS A 285 -9.42 -33.76 -9.58
N GLY A 286 -9.20 -34.21 -10.82
CA GLY A 286 -8.14 -35.17 -11.15
C GLY A 286 -6.72 -34.66 -10.86
N VAL A 287 -6.42 -33.41 -11.22
CA VAL A 287 -5.11 -32.78 -10.98
C VAL A 287 -4.87 -32.53 -9.49
N GLU A 288 -5.88 -32.06 -8.75
CA GLU A 288 -5.77 -31.83 -7.31
C GLU A 288 -5.52 -33.13 -6.55
N ASN A 289 -6.26 -34.20 -6.89
CA ASN A 289 -6.08 -35.53 -6.31
C ASN A 289 -4.71 -36.14 -6.65
N ALA A 290 -4.24 -35.99 -7.89
CA ALA A 290 -2.94 -36.50 -8.30
C ALA A 290 -1.79 -35.80 -7.54
N LEU A 291 -1.89 -34.48 -7.33
CA LEU A 291 -0.90 -33.73 -6.57
C LEU A 291 -0.89 -34.09 -5.09
N GLU A 292 -2.04 -34.35 -4.49
CA GLU A 292 -2.14 -34.79 -3.08
C GLU A 292 -1.57 -36.20 -2.88
N ASN A 293 -1.84 -37.12 -3.81
CA ASN A 293 -1.28 -38.47 -3.79
C ASN A 293 0.25 -38.46 -3.94
N VAL A 294 0.78 -37.60 -4.82
CA VAL A 294 2.24 -37.46 -5.00
C VAL A 294 2.89 -36.81 -3.78
N ALA A 295 2.27 -35.77 -3.19
CA ALA A 295 2.77 -35.16 -1.97
C ALA A 295 2.77 -36.13 -0.76
N GLY A 296 1.87 -37.11 -0.75
CA GLY A 296 1.86 -38.20 0.24
C GLY A 296 2.99 -39.21 0.09
N TRP A 297 3.56 -39.40 -1.11
CA TRP A 297 4.72 -40.26 -1.34
C TRP A 297 6.06 -39.66 -0.94
N PHE A 298 6.11 -38.34 -0.74
CA PHE A 298 7.32 -37.63 -0.31
C PHE A 298 7.30 -37.25 1.19
N ARG A 299 6.34 -37.79 1.97
CA ARG A 299 6.35 -37.72 3.43
C ARG A 299 6.89 -39.00 4.05
#